data_AF-A0A934KGW4-F1
#
_entry.id   AF-A0A934KGW4-F1
#
_cell.length_a   1.000
_cell.length_b   1.000
_cell.length_c   1.000
_cell.angle_alpha   90.00
_cell.angle_beta   90.00
_cell.angle_gamma   90.00
#
_symmetry.space_group_name_H-M   'P 1'
#
loop_
_entity.id
_entity.type
_entity.pdbx_description
1 polymer ?
#
loop_
_entity_poly.entity_id
_entity_poly.type
_entity_poly.pdbx_seq_one_letter_code
_entity_poly.pdbx_strand_id
1 'polypeptide(L)'
;MVDSVEFPRNCVVSLVTPLHEGAVVEVATIGNEGIVGVPQVTAGSSVRAIVSVAGWADRMSATAFREEVERDDGPLRDLVGDYRQALFGQVAQAAACNRLHSNEERLSRWLLFIFMRLLLALPARPG
;
A
#
# COMPACT_ATOMS: atom_id res chain seq x y z
N MET A 1 0.17 -16.59 9.66
CA MET A 1 0.55 -16.71 8.24
C MET A 1 -0.46 -15.91 7.46
N VAL A 2 -0.06 -15.16 6.42
CA VAL A 2 -1.03 -14.45 5.58
C VAL A 2 -1.50 -15.41 4.50
N ASP A 3 -2.77 -15.74 4.54
CA ASP A 3 -3.38 -16.73 3.65
C ASP A 3 -3.96 -16.07 2.38
N SER A 4 -4.02 -14.73 2.33
CA SER A 4 -4.57 -13.98 1.21
C SER A 4 -3.79 -12.72 0.83
N VAL A 5 -3.88 -12.35 -0.45
CA VAL A 5 -3.48 -11.05 -0.98
C VAL A 5 -4.75 -10.28 -1.33
N GLU A 6 -4.84 -9.03 -0.89
CA GLU A 6 -5.97 -8.15 -1.14
C GLU A 6 -5.59 -7.10 -2.20
N PHE A 7 -6.49 -6.84 -3.14
CA PHE A 7 -6.37 -5.87 -4.22
C PHE A 7 -7.43 -4.79 -4.03
N PRO A 8 -7.10 -3.63 -3.44
CA PRO A 8 -8.05 -2.54 -3.25
C PRO A 8 -8.71 -2.12 -4.57
N ARG A 9 -10.02 -1.87 -4.55
CA ARG A 9 -10.74 -1.24 -5.68
C ARG A 9 -11.05 0.21 -5.41
N ASN A 10 -11.56 0.49 -4.21
CA ASN A 10 -11.92 1.84 -3.77
C ASN A 10 -11.74 2.02 -2.25
N CYS A 11 -10.77 1.30 -1.67
CA CYS A 11 -10.33 1.50 -0.30
C CYS A 11 -8.91 2.03 -0.25
N VAL A 12 -8.53 2.61 0.89
CA VAL A 12 -7.18 3.10 1.16
C VAL A 12 -6.67 2.40 2.41
N VAL A 13 -5.49 1.79 2.31
CA VAL A 13 -4.85 1.02 3.38
C VAL A 13 -3.51 1.64 3.72
N SER A 14 -3.32 2.01 4.99
CA SER A 14 -2.02 2.43 5.51
C SER A 14 -1.23 1.23 6.01
N LEU A 15 -0.03 1.05 5.50
CA LEU A 15 0.98 0.15 6.05
C LEU A 15 1.72 0.88 7.17
N VAL A 16 1.74 0.30 8.35
CA VAL A 16 2.31 0.92 9.55
C VAL A 16 3.25 0.00 10.30
N THR A 17 4.31 0.55 10.88
CA THR A 17 5.21 -0.17 11.78
C THR A 17 4.99 0.33 13.21
N PRO A 18 4.72 -0.57 14.17
CA PRO A 18 4.68 -0.22 15.58
C PRO A 18 6.10 0.08 16.09
N LEU A 19 6.21 1.08 16.94
CA LEU A 19 7.41 1.49 17.65
C LEU A 19 7.30 1.14 19.14
N HIS A 20 8.36 1.45 19.90
CA HIS A 20 8.33 1.40 21.35
C HIS A 20 7.24 2.34 21.90
N GLU A 21 6.68 1.98 23.06
CA GLU A 21 5.69 2.79 23.79
C GLU A 21 4.36 3.02 23.06
N GLY A 22 4.02 2.15 22.10
CA GLY A 22 2.70 2.17 21.44
C GLY A 22 2.57 3.18 20.30
N ALA A 23 3.63 3.94 20.00
CA ALA A 23 3.68 4.78 18.81
C ALA A 23 3.60 3.93 17.53
N VAL A 24 3.03 4.50 16.48
CA VAL A 24 2.86 3.83 15.17
C VAL A 24 3.27 4.81 14.09
N VAL A 25 4.13 4.38 13.18
CA VAL A 25 4.57 5.21 12.04
C VAL A 25 4.09 4.57 10.75
N GLU A 26 3.47 5.41 9.91
CA GLU A 26 3.13 5.02 8.55
C GLU A 26 4.38 4.82 7.70
N VAL A 27 4.45 3.67 7.06
CA VAL A 27 5.50 3.26 6.12
C VAL A 27 5.10 3.63 4.70
N ALA A 28 3.88 3.27 4.31
CA ALA A 28 3.33 3.52 2.99
C ALA A 28 1.81 3.55 3.05
N THR A 29 1.20 4.10 2.00
CA THR A 29 -0.24 4.05 1.79
C THR A 29 -0.52 3.39 0.45
N ILE A 30 -1.45 2.43 0.44
CA ILE A 30 -1.86 1.62 -0.70
C ILE A 30 -3.30 1.99 -1.08
N GLY A 31 -3.52 2.26 -2.36
CA GLY A 31 -4.84 2.43 -2.97
C GLY A 31 -5.12 1.36 -4.03
N ASN A 32 -5.95 1.69 -5.02
CA ASN A 32 -6.38 0.77 -6.08
C ASN A 32 -5.27 0.35 -7.06
N GLU A 33 -4.13 1.04 -7.00
CA GLU A 33 -2.93 0.73 -7.78
C GLU A 33 -2.05 -0.38 -7.19
N GLY A 34 -2.38 -0.86 -5.99
CA GLY A 34 -1.48 -1.71 -5.22
C GLY A 34 -2.09 -2.99 -4.66
N ILE A 35 -1.31 -3.64 -3.79
CA ILE A 35 -1.61 -4.95 -3.23
C ILE A 35 -1.22 -4.99 -1.75
N VAL A 36 -2.10 -5.54 -0.91
CA VAL A 36 -1.90 -5.70 0.53
C VAL A 36 -1.67 -7.18 0.85
N GLY A 37 -0.73 -7.48 1.73
CA GLY A 37 -0.40 -8.86 2.15
C GLY A 37 0.91 -9.39 1.59
N VAL A 38 1.47 -8.77 0.54
CA VAL A 38 2.77 -9.17 -0.06
C VAL A 38 3.95 -9.04 0.92
N PRO A 39 4.08 -8.00 1.76
CA PRO A 39 5.21 -7.90 2.70
C PRO A 39 5.24 -8.96 3.80
N GLN A 40 4.17 -9.74 3.99
CA GLN A 40 4.10 -10.79 5.00
C GLN A 40 4.30 -12.19 4.40
N VAL A 41 4.29 -12.30 3.07
CA VAL A 41 4.61 -13.52 2.32
C VAL A 41 6.13 -13.72 2.23
N THR A 42 6.90 -12.62 2.24
CA THR A 42 8.36 -12.65 2.18
C THR A 42 8.93 -12.13 3.50
N ALA A 43 9.23 -13.04 4.43
CA ALA A 43 9.97 -12.80 5.69
C ALA A 43 9.40 -11.75 6.68
N GLY A 44 8.63 -12.21 7.68
CA GLY A 44 8.64 -11.66 9.04
C GLY A 44 8.50 -10.15 9.22
N SER A 45 7.75 -9.44 8.37
CA SER A 45 7.62 -7.99 8.49
C SER A 45 6.79 -7.60 9.72
N SER A 46 7.25 -6.61 10.48
CA SER A 46 6.51 -5.97 11.58
C SER A 46 5.44 -5.00 11.09
N VAL A 47 5.12 -5.02 9.79
CA VAL A 47 4.23 -4.06 9.15
C VAL A 47 2.79 -4.55 9.26
N ARG A 48 1.93 -3.72 9.88
CA ARG A 48 0.49 -3.93 9.98
C ARG A 48 -0.22 -3.16 8.88
N ALA A 49 -1.34 -3.66 8.42
CA ALA A 49 -2.24 -2.95 7.52
C ALA A 49 -3.43 -2.40 8.32
N ILE A 50 -3.74 -1.11 8.14
CA ILE A 50 -4.90 -0.44 8.71
C ILE A 50 -5.73 0.11 7.56
N VAL A 51 -7.03 -0.16 7.55
CA VAL A 51 -7.96 0.42 6.57
C VAL A 51 -8.23 1.87 6.98
N SER A 52 -7.67 2.81 6.23
CA SER A 52 -7.80 4.26 6.47
C SER A 52 -9.06 4.81 5.81
N VAL A 53 -9.46 4.25 4.66
CA VAL A 53 -10.73 4.55 3.97
C VAL A 53 -11.40 3.23 3.61
N ALA A 54 -12.63 3.04 4.09
CA ALA A 54 -13.41 1.84 3.83
C ALA A 54 -13.82 1.74 2.34
N GLY A 55 -13.90 0.51 1.84
CA GLY A 55 -14.27 0.20 0.46
C GLY A 55 -14.12 -1.30 0.19
N TRP A 56 -14.10 -1.66 -1.09
CA TRP A 56 -13.99 -3.02 -1.59
C TRP A 56 -12.55 -3.35 -1.98
N ALA A 57 -12.19 -4.60 -1.77
CA ALA A 57 -10.97 -5.20 -2.28
C ALA A 57 -11.28 -6.60 -2.82
N ASP A 58 -10.62 -6.99 -3.91
CA ASP A 58 -10.62 -8.38 -4.36
C ASP A 58 -9.63 -9.19 -3.53
N ARG A 59 -9.90 -10.49 -3.40
CA ARG A 59 -9.08 -11.40 -2.63
C ARG A 59 -8.56 -12.54 -3.50
N MET A 60 -7.28 -12.83 -3.36
CA MET A 60 -6.62 -14.01 -3.94
C MET A 60 -5.95 -14.81 -2.82
N SER A 61 -5.88 -16.13 -2.95
CA SER A 61 -5.07 -16.92 -2.01
C SER A 61 -3.60 -16.56 -2.16
N ALA A 62 -2.87 -16.50 -1.04
CA ALA A 62 -1.44 -16.19 -1.06
C ALA A 62 -0.63 -17.25 -1.82
N THR A 63 -1.09 -18.51 -1.82
CA THR A 63 -0.46 -19.59 -2.59
C THR A 63 -0.62 -19.39 -4.09
N ALA A 64 -1.84 -19.16 -4.58
CA ALA A 64 -2.07 -18.91 -6.01
C ALA A 64 -1.34 -17.65 -6.48
N PHE A 65 -1.32 -16.59 -5.66
CA PHE A 65 -0.56 -15.38 -5.96
C PHE A 65 0.94 -15.67 -6.12
N ARG A 66 1.55 -16.43 -5.20
CA ARG A 66 2.97 -16.82 -5.31
C ARG A 66 3.22 -17.63 -6.58
N GLU A 67 2.42 -18.66 -6.84
CA GLU A 67 2.56 -19.51 -8.02
C GLU A 67 2.45 -18.72 -9.33
N GLU A 68 1.63 -17.67 -9.38
CA GLU A 68 1.49 -16.84 -10.57
C GLU A 68 2.62 -15.80 -10.70
N VAL A 69 3.13 -15.26 -9.59
CA VAL A 69 4.29 -14.35 -9.60
C VAL A 69 5.60 -15.08 -9.90
N GLU A 70 5.71 -16.37 -9.54
CA GLU A 70 6.88 -17.21 -9.78
C GLU A 70 6.90 -17.83 -11.19
N ARG A 71 5.81 -17.74 -11.96
CA ARG A 71 5.82 -18.13 -13.37
C ARG A 71 6.71 -17.18 -14.16
N ASP A 72 7.65 -17.76 -14.90
CA ASP A 72 8.47 -17.02 -15.85
C ASP A 72 7.60 -16.38 -16.93
N ASP A 73 7.94 -15.14 -17.29
CA ASP A 73 7.25 -14.31 -18.30
C ASP A 73 5.74 -14.10 -18.07
N GLY A 74 5.27 -14.23 -16.81
CA GLY A 74 3.88 -13.98 -16.44
C GLY A 74 3.55 -12.48 -16.30
N PRO A 75 2.43 -11.98 -16.85
CA PRO A 75 2.06 -10.55 -16.76
C PRO A 75 1.87 -10.06 -15.32
N LEU A 76 1.49 -10.94 -14.38
CA LEU A 76 1.39 -10.59 -12.96
C LEU A 76 2.77 -10.35 -12.35
N ARG A 77 3.79 -11.12 -12.75
CA ARG A 77 5.16 -10.97 -12.26
C ARG A 77 5.72 -9.58 -12.57
N ASP A 78 5.55 -9.15 -13.82
CA ASP A 78 6.01 -7.83 -14.28
C ASP A 78 5.26 -6.71 -13.57
N LEU A 79 3.92 -6.81 -13.48
CA LEU A 79 3.10 -5.83 -12.77
C LEU A 79 3.49 -5.70 -11.29
N VAL A 80 3.77 -6.82 -10.63
CA VAL A 80 4.23 -6.84 -9.24
C VAL A 80 5.64 -6.26 -9.13
N GLY A 81 6.51 -6.45 -10.13
CA GLY A 81 7.82 -5.81 -10.23
C GLY A 81 7.73 -4.29 -10.28
N ASP A 82 6.93 -3.77 -11.21
CA ASP A 82 6.69 -2.33 -11.38
C ASP A 82 6.07 -1.72 -10.11
N TYR A 83 5.09 -2.41 -9.52
CA TYR A 83 4.47 -2.00 -8.26
C TYR A 83 5.50 -1.92 -7.11
N ARG A 84 6.38 -2.91 -6.97
CA ARG A 84 7.44 -2.90 -5.93
C ARG A 84 8.39 -1.72 -6.11
N GLN A 85 8.77 -1.41 -7.36
CA GLN A 85 9.63 -0.26 -7.66
C GLN A 85 8.93 1.06 -7.31
N ALA A 86 7.66 1.22 -7.68
CA ALA A 86 6.88 2.41 -7.35
C ALA A 86 6.70 2.57 -5.82
N LEU A 87 6.39 1.48 -5.12
CA LEU A 87 6.26 1.46 -3.66
C LEU A 87 7.57 1.83 -2.97
N PHE A 88 8.71 1.32 -3.44
CA PHE A 88 10.02 1.70 -2.92
C PHE A 88 10.28 3.20 -3.08
N GLY A 89 9.96 3.76 -4.26
CA GLY A 89 10.05 5.21 -4.50
C GLY A 89 9.18 6.03 -3.54
N GLN A 90 7.95 5.57 -3.28
CA GLN A 90 7.05 6.21 -2.30
C GLN A 90 7.66 6.21 -0.89
N VAL A 91 8.18 5.06 -0.44
CA VAL A 91 8.79 4.92 0.90
C VAL A 91 10.05 5.79 1.01
N ALA A 92 10.92 5.77 0.00
CA ALA A 92 12.14 6.58 -0.03
C ALA A 92 11.82 8.08 0.03
N GLN A 93 10.83 8.54 -0.73
CA GLN A 93 10.38 9.93 -0.70
C GLN A 93 9.77 10.30 0.66
N ALA A 94 8.99 9.41 1.25
CA ALA A 94 8.44 9.62 2.60
C ALA A 94 9.54 9.77 3.66
N ALA A 95 10.58 8.93 3.60
CA ALA A 95 11.74 9.03 4.48
C ALA A 95 12.51 10.35 4.30
N ALA A 96 12.77 10.75 3.05
CA ALA A 96 13.43 12.03 2.74
C ALA A 96 12.62 13.23 3.26
N CYS A 97 11.32 13.28 2.96
CA CYS A 97 10.45 14.36 3.45
C CYS A 97 10.37 14.39 4.98
N ASN A 98 10.34 13.23 5.65
CA ASN A 98 10.34 13.16 7.11
C ASN A 98 11.63 13.72 7.73
N ARG A 99 12.75 13.70 7.01
CA ARG A 99 14.04 14.23 7.48
C ARG A 99 14.26 15.70 7.13
N LEU A 100 13.76 16.14 5.98
CA LEU A 100 14.13 17.42 5.37
C LEU A 100 13.06 18.51 5.53
N HIS A 101 11.79 18.16 5.72
CA HIS A 101 10.69 19.12 5.69
C HIS A 101 10.08 19.35 7.08
N SER A 102 9.51 20.54 7.28
CA SER A 102 8.73 20.91 8.45
C SER A 102 7.44 20.08 8.56
N ASN A 103 6.80 20.12 9.73
CA ASN A 103 5.52 19.42 9.94
C ASN A 103 4.39 19.93 9.04
N GLU A 104 4.36 21.22 8.71
CA GLU A 104 3.33 21.82 7.84
C GLU A 104 3.48 21.37 6.38
N GLU A 105 4.71 21.28 5.88
CA GLU A 105 4.98 20.74 4.54
C GLU A 105 4.64 19.25 4.46
N ARG A 106 4.95 18.48 5.50
CA ARG A 106 4.61 17.06 5.60
C ARG A 106 3.09 16.85 5.62
N LEU A 107 2.37 17.68 6.38
CA LEU A 107 0.91 17.67 6.43
C LEU A 107 0.29 18.03 5.07
N SER A 108 0.79 19.08 4.43
CA SER A 108 0.30 19.50 3.10
C SER A 108 0.46 18.40 2.06
N ARG A 109 1.61 17.71 2.05
CA ARG A 109 1.87 16.56 1.18
C ARG A 109 0.92 15.40 1.49
N TRP A 110 0.71 15.08 2.77
CA TRP A 110 -0.19 14.00 3.19
C TRP A 110 -1.63 14.28 2.80
N LEU A 111 -2.11 15.52 3.01
CA LEU A 111 -3.44 15.97 2.59
C LEU A 111 -3.62 15.85 1.07
N LEU A 112 -2.63 16.31 0.27
CA LEU A 112 -2.68 16.18 -1.19
C LEU A 112 -2.74 14.71 -1.63
N PHE A 113 -1.93 13.87 -1.00
CA PHE A 113 -1.83 12.45 -1.33
C PHE A 113 -3.12 11.68 -1.00
N ILE A 114 -3.72 11.93 0.17
CA ILE A 114 -5.02 11.35 0.54
C ILE A 114 -6.13 11.91 -0.32
N PHE A 115 -6.13 13.21 -0.61
CA PHE A 115 -7.11 13.82 -1.50
C PHE A 115 -7.10 13.16 -2.89
N MET A 116 -5.91 12.93 -3.45
CA MET A 116 -5.77 12.20 -4.72
C MET A 116 -6.34 10.77 -4.64
N ARG A 117 -6.10 10.06 -3.53
CA ARG A 117 -6.64 8.69 -3.35
C ARG A 117 -8.14 8.65 -3.08
N LEU A 118 -8.69 9.63 -2.36
CA LEU A 118 -10.13 9.74 -2.14
C LEU A 118 -10.88 10.03 -3.44
N LEU A 119 -10.32 10.87 -4.32
CA LEU A 119 -10.92 11.13 -5.64
C LEU A 119 -11.06 9.86 -6.48
N LEU A 120 -10.09 8.94 -6.40
CA LEU A 120 -10.12 7.65 -7.09
C LEU A 120 -11.05 6.63 -6.41
N ALA A 121 -11.34 6.80 -5.12
CA ALA A 121 -12.23 5.93 -4.35
C ALA A 121 -13.72 6.32 -4.45
N LEU A 122 -14.03 7.54 -4.91
CA LEU A 122 -15.41 7.98 -5.11
C LEU A 122 -16.04 7.23 -6.29
N PRO A 123 -17.30 6.76 -6.18
CA PRO A 123 -18.02 6.25 -7.33
C PRO A 123 -18.08 7.33 -8.41
N ALA A 124 -17.87 6.94 -9.67
CA ALA A 124 -18.06 7.84 -10.81
C ALA A 124 -19.42 8.54 -10.65
N ARG A 125 -19.41 9.88 -10.72
CA ARG A 125 -20.66 10.66 -10.58
C ARG A 125 -21.66 10.12 -11.61
N PRO A 126 -22.90 9.79 -11.22
CA PRO A 126 -23.92 9.50 -12.21
C PRO A 126 -24.13 10.75 -13.06
N GLY A 127 -23.91 10.61 -14.36
CA GLY A 127 -24.27 11.59 -15.38
C GLY A 127 -25.72 11.48 -15.78
#